data_AF-A0AB33ZCS2-F1
#
_entry.id   AF-A0AB33ZCS2-F1
#
_cell.length_a   1.000
_cell.length_b   1.000
_cell.length_c   1.000
_cell.angle_alpha   90.00
_cell.angle_beta   90.00
_cell.angle_gamma   90.00
#
_symmetry.space_group_name_H-M   'P 1'
#
loop_
_entity.id
_entity.type
_entity.pdbx_description
1 polymer ?
#
loop_
_entity_poly.entity_id
_entity_poly.type
_entity_poly.pdbx_seq_one_letter_code
_entity_poly.pdbx_strand_id
1 'polypeptide(L)'
;RHNLPASGSYTFTSRTGIKAEPRVASPELAYYDAGMSVNYDKIVSGDGYQWLSYLSYNGNRRYVAVSKLAQQESKPSGTINIENLSNLGFDVHITNVSGGDKAIQGVSVPVWTSKDGQDDLVWHQASRQSDGSYKVRINVSDHKAEAGEYIVHLYYVQDGKMVGIGGTSTT
;
A
#
# COMPACT_ATOMS: atom_id res chain seq x y z
N ARG A 1 -16.70 -8.57 -1.02
CA ARG A 1 -17.14 -7.24 -0.55
C ARG A 1 -18.63 -7.14 -0.83
N HIS A 2 -19.47 -7.09 0.20
CA HIS A 2 -20.91 -6.86 0.04
C HIS A 2 -21.12 -5.35 0.19
N ASN A 3 -21.43 -4.66 -0.90
CA ASN A 3 -21.79 -3.24 -0.84
C ASN A 3 -23.20 -3.14 -0.25
N LEU A 4 -23.36 -2.42 0.86
CA LEU A 4 -24.68 -2.15 1.42
C LEU A 4 -25.49 -1.26 0.46
N PRO A 5 -26.80 -1.52 0.28
CA PRO A 5 -27.65 -0.62 -0.49
C PRO A 5 -27.73 0.76 0.19
N ALA A 6 -28.05 1.80 -0.58
CA ALA A 6 -28.07 3.19 -0.07
C ALA A 6 -29.09 3.42 1.07
N SER A 7 -30.13 2.60 1.14
CA SER A 7 -31.13 2.54 2.21
C SER A 7 -31.62 1.10 2.38
N GLY A 8 -32.23 0.79 3.53
CA GLY A 8 -32.78 -0.54 3.80
C GLY A 8 -32.87 -0.85 5.29
N SER A 9 -33.00 -2.13 5.62
CA SER A 9 -32.88 -2.64 6.98
C SER A 9 -31.55 -3.34 7.16
N TYR A 10 -30.86 -3.09 8.26
CA TYR A 10 -29.60 -3.75 8.60
C TYR A 10 -29.71 -4.44 9.96
N THR A 11 -29.32 -5.71 10.02
CA THR A 11 -29.27 -6.50 11.26
C THR A 11 -27.85 -6.60 11.75
N PHE A 12 -27.61 -6.16 12.98
CA PHE A 12 -26.29 -6.17 13.61
C PHE A 12 -25.89 -7.58 14.04
N THR A 13 -24.63 -7.95 13.81
CA THR A 13 -24.09 -9.26 14.21
C THR A 13 -23.27 -9.19 15.50
N SER A 14 -23.01 -8.00 16.02
CA SER A 14 -22.27 -7.74 17.25
C SER A 14 -22.72 -6.40 17.85
N ARG A 15 -22.38 -6.18 19.13
CA ARG A 15 -22.71 -4.92 19.81
C ARG A 15 -22.03 -3.74 19.10
N THR A 16 -22.82 -2.76 18.70
CA THR A 16 -22.37 -1.61 17.90
C THR A 16 -22.93 -0.30 18.45
N GLY A 17 -22.06 0.70 18.66
CA GLY A 17 -22.44 1.99 19.22
C GLY A 17 -23.19 2.91 18.25
N ILE A 18 -24.19 3.61 18.76
CA ILE A 18 -24.96 4.66 18.08
C ILE A 18 -24.34 6.01 18.42
N LYS A 19 -23.96 6.80 17.41
CA LYS A 19 -23.25 8.08 17.58
C LYS A 19 -24.02 9.26 16.99
N ALA A 20 -23.68 10.46 17.48
CA ALA A 20 -24.26 11.72 17.00
C ALA A 20 -23.67 12.18 15.66
N GLU A 21 -22.41 11.84 15.40
CA GLU A 21 -21.67 12.15 14.17
C GLU A 21 -21.04 10.88 13.60
N PRO A 22 -20.82 10.78 12.28
CA PRO A 22 -20.14 9.66 11.64
C PRO A 22 -18.62 9.74 11.85
N ARG A 23 -18.21 9.76 13.12
CA ARG A 23 -16.83 9.90 13.58
C ARG A 23 -16.55 8.90 14.69
N VAL A 24 -15.37 8.27 14.66
CA VAL A 24 -14.96 7.28 15.67
C VAL A 24 -14.93 7.92 17.05
N ALA A 25 -14.42 9.16 17.14
CA ALA A 25 -14.31 9.94 18.37
C ALA A 25 -15.66 10.46 18.91
N SER A 26 -16.76 10.38 18.15
CA SER A 26 -18.07 10.83 18.64
C SER A 26 -18.55 9.94 19.80
N PRO A 27 -19.05 10.49 20.92
CA PRO A 27 -19.55 9.69 22.03
C PRO A 27 -20.67 8.73 21.63
N GLU A 28 -20.70 7.58 22.28
CA GLU A 28 -21.76 6.59 22.09
C GLU A 28 -22.98 6.98 22.92
N LEU A 29 -24.09 7.24 22.24
CA LEU A 29 -25.36 7.63 22.85
C LEU A 29 -26.18 6.44 23.32
N ALA A 30 -26.03 5.31 22.63
CA ALA A 30 -26.72 4.04 22.85
C ALA A 30 -26.03 2.93 22.04
N TYR A 31 -26.58 1.72 22.04
CA TYR A 31 -26.02 0.57 21.34
C TYR A 31 -27.13 -0.26 20.70
N TYR A 32 -26.79 -0.91 19.59
CA TYR A 32 -27.49 -2.11 19.11
C TYR A 32 -26.72 -3.34 19.55
N ASP A 33 -27.41 -4.34 20.10
CA ASP A 33 -26.83 -5.66 20.35
C ASP A 33 -26.99 -6.58 19.13
N ALA A 34 -26.29 -7.72 19.13
CA ALA A 34 -26.39 -8.71 18.06
C ALA A 34 -27.86 -9.19 17.89
N GLY A 35 -28.33 -9.26 16.65
CA GLY A 35 -29.70 -9.62 16.29
C GLY A 35 -30.67 -8.45 16.20
N MET A 36 -30.32 -7.26 16.70
CA MET A 36 -31.15 -6.06 16.51
C MET A 36 -31.03 -5.51 15.09
N SER A 37 -32.05 -4.77 14.64
CA SER A 37 -32.06 -4.16 13.31
C SER A 37 -32.40 -2.67 13.34
N VAL A 38 -31.92 -1.94 12.33
CA VAL A 38 -32.27 -0.54 12.08
C VAL A 38 -32.66 -0.33 10.63
N ASN A 39 -33.69 0.49 10.40
CA ASN A 39 -34.01 1.00 9.08
C ASN A 39 -33.23 2.29 8.85
N TYR A 40 -32.41 2.32 7.81
CA TYR A 40 -31.53 3.42 7.47
C TYR A 40 -31.88 4.00 6.10
N ASP A 41 -31.63 5.30 5.93
CA ASP A 41 -31.95 6.04 4.72
C ASP A 41 -30.71 6.55 3.97
N LYS A 42 -29.52 6.45 4.59
CA LYS A 42 -28.24 6.84 3.98
C LYS A 42 -27.08 5.96 4.42
N ILE A 43 -26.08 5.87 3.55
CA ILE A 43 -24.72 5.43 3.86
C ILE A 43 -23.79 6.63 3.75
N VAL A 44 -23.00 6.90 4.78
CA VAL A 44 -21.96 7.96 4.75
C VAL A 44 -20.60 7.37 5.08
N SER A 45 -19.53 8.01 4.61
CA SER A 45 -18.15 7.62 4.91
C SER A 45 -17.53 8.63 5.87
N GLY A 46 -16.80 8.17 6.89
CA GLY A 46 -16.14 9.03 7.88
C GLY A 46 -15.17 8.24 8.74
N ASP A 47 -14.01 8.81 9.06
CA ASP A 47 -12.95 8.20 9.89
C ASP A 47 -12.55 6.77 9.47
N GLY A 48 -12.59 6.47 8.17
CA GLY A 48 -12.27 5.14 7.64
C GLY A 48 -13.36 4.09 7.83
N TYR A 49 -14.62 4.49 8.09
CA TYR A 49 -15.76 3.59 8.19
C TYR A 49 -16.90 4.02 7.26
N GLN A 50 -17.71 3.05 6.83
CA GLN A 50 -19.07 3.27 6.36
C GLN A 50 -20.01 3.29 7.56
N TRP A 51 -20.87 4.28 7.59
CA TRP A 51 -21.86 4.51 8.62
C TRP A 51 -23.25 4.43 8.02
N LEU A 52 -24.13 3.63 8.63
CA LEU A 52 -25.56 3.78 8.42
C LEU A 52 -26.00 5.09 9.04
N SER A 53 -26.91 5.80 8.38
CA SER A 53 -27.58 6.96 8.96
C SER A 53 -29.09 6.83 8.88
N TYR A 54 -29.76 7.21 9.97
CA TYR A 54 -31.20 7.10 10.13
C TYR A 54 -31.73 8.21 11.03
N LEU A 55 -33.03 8.47 10.94
CA LEU A 55 -33.75 9.29 11.91
C LEU A 55 -34.16 8.41 13.09
N SER A 56 -33.73 8.77 14.29
CA SER A 56 -34.23 8.15 15.51
C SER A 56 -35.66 8.58 15.81
N TYR A 57 -36.31 7.91 16.77
CA TYR A 57 -37.71 8.18 17.14
C TYR A 57 -38.01 9.65 17.47
N ASN A 58 -37.03 10.37 18.04
CA ASN A 58 -37.16 11.79 18.37
C ASN A 58 -36.74 12.73 17.23
N GLY A 59 -36.64 12.23 15.99
CA GLY A 59 -36.29 13.02 14.81
C GLY A 59 -34.81 13.38 14.67
N ASN A 60 -33.95 12.98 15.61
CA ASN A 60 -32.52 13.26 15.51
C ASN A 60 -31.83 12.26 14.59
N ARG A 61 -30.91 12.77 13.75
CA ARG A 61 -30.02 11.94 12.92
C ARG A 61 -29.05 11.17 13.81
N ARG A 62 -28.87 9.89 13.51
CA ARG A 62 -27.94 8.98 14.20
C ARG A 62 -27.08 8.22 13.21
N TYR A 63 -25.92 7.77 13.68
CA TYR A 63 -24.91 7.12 12.86
C TYR A 63 -24.41 5.84 13.54
N VAL A 64 -24.24 4.77 12.78
CA VAL A 64 -23.70 3.50 13.29
C VAL A 64 -22.68 2.96 12.29
N ALA A 65 -21.44 2.72 12.74
CA ALA A 65 -20.39 2.17 11.90
C ALA A 65 -20.68 0.68 11.62
N VAL A 66 -20.69 0.29 10.35
CA VAL A 66 -21.06 -1.08 9.94
C VAL A 66 -20.00 -1.78 9.09
N SER A 67 -19.03 -1.03 8.57
CA SER A 67 -17.92 -1.59 7.82
C SER A 67 -16.73 -0.65 7.93
N LYS A 68 -15.55 -1.18 8.27
CA LYS A 68 -14.31 -0.42 8.09
C LYS A 68 -14.06 -0.32 6.59
N LEU A 69 -14.01 0.89 6.08
CA LEU A 69 -13.53 1.11 4.72
C LEU A 69 -12.11 0.57 4.67
N ALA A 70 -11.79 -0.19 3.62
CA ALA A 70 -10.40 -0.44 3.33
C ALA A 70 -9.75 0.93 3.18
N GLN A 71 -8.84 1.26 4.10
CA GLN A 71 -7.91 2.36 3.91
C GLN A 71 -7.30 2.06 2.55
N GLN A 72 -7.44 2.98 1.59
CA GLN A 72 -6.82 2.78 0.29
C GLN A 72 -5.33 2.84 0.55
N GLU A 73 -4.73 1.67 0.83
CA GLU A 73 -3.34 1.59 1.25
C GLU A 73 -2.51 2.36 0.24
N SER A 74 -1.74 3.33 0.71
CA SER A 74 -0.80 3.98 -0.17
C SER A 74 0.21 2.92 -0.59
N LYS A 75 0.24 2.60 -1.88
CA LYS A 75 1.13 1.55 -2.41
C LYS A 75 2.56 2.08 -2.37
N PRO A 76 3.55 1.24 -2.03
CA PRO A 76 4.94 1.65 -2.10
C PRO A 76 5.30 2.00 -3.54
N SER A 77 6.17 2.99 -3.71
CA SER A 77 6.63 3.47 -5.01
C SER A 77 8.09 3.92 -4.98
N GLY A 78 8.70 3.97 -6.16
CA GLY A 78 10.06 4.43 -6.38
C GLY A 78 10.33 4.56 -7.87
N THR A 79 11.24 5.46 -8.23
CA THR A 79 11.68 5.66 -9.61
C THR A 79 13.10 5.14 -9.76
N ILE A 80 13.32 4.22 -10.69
CA ILE A 80 14.65 3.69 -11.00
C ILE A 80 15.29 4.59 -12.05
N ASN A 81 16.46 5.14 -11.75
CA ASN A 81 17.28 5.90 -12.71
C ASN A 81 18.61 5.17 -12.91
N ILE A 82 19.03 5.03 -14.16
CA ILE A 82 20.33 4.48 -14.52
C ILE A 82 21.30 5.65 -14.74
N GLU A 83 22.43 5.63 -14.03
CA GLU A 83 23.44 6.68 -14.07
C GLU A 83 24.83 6.07 -14.29
N ASN A 84 25.81 6.89 -14.70
CA ASN A 84 27.22 6.47 -14.78
C ASN A 84 27.45 5.16 -15.55
N LEU A 85 26.71 4.99 -16.65
CA LEU A 85 26.79 3.82 -17.52
C LEU A 85 28.14 3.78 -18.25
N SER A 86 28.77 2.61 -18.21
CA SER A 86 30.07 2.34 -18.82
C SER A 86 30.22 0.84 -19.08
N ASN A 87 31.25 0.45 -19.81
CA ASN A 87 31.62 -0.96 -19.99
C ASN A 87 32.04 -1.68 -18.69
N LEU A 88 32.27 -0.94 -17.59
CA LEU A 88 32.56 -1.51 -16.27
C LEU A 88 31.28 -1.70 -15.43
N GLY A 89 30.16 -1.13 -15.87
CA GLY A 89 28.88 -1.15 -15.15
C GLY A 89 28.22 0.22 -15.05
N PHE A 90 27.17 0.26 -14.24
CA PHE A 90 26.28 1.42 -14.06
C PHE A 90 25.83 1.56 -12.61
N ASP A 91 25.33 2.74 -12.27
CA ASP A 91 24.70 2.98 -10.99
C ASP A 91 23.18 2.92 -11.13
N VAL A 92 22.53 2.31 -10.15
CA VAL A 92 21.07 2.35 -9.99
C VAL A 92 20.75 3.33 -8.87
N HIS A 93 20.10 4.43 -9.21
CA HIS A 93 19.70 5.49 -8.29
C HIS A 93 18.16 5.54 -8.17
N ILE A 94 17.66 5.21 -6.98
CA ILE A 94 16.23 5.11 -6.68
C ILE A 94 15.76 6.40 -6.00
N THR A 95 14.93 7.16 -6.71
CA THR A 95 14.33 8.42 -6.22
C THR A 95 12.82 8.29 -6.02
N ASN A 96 12.16 9.35 -5.55
CA ASN A 96 10.72 9.36 -5.25
C ASN A 96 10.29 8.18 -4.36
N VAL A 97 11.13 7.86 -3.38
CA VAL A 97 10.99 6.69 -2.51
C VAL A 97 9.82 6.90 -1.55
N SER A 98 8.80 6.04 -1.67
CA SER A 98 7.68 5.99 -0.74
C SER A 98 7.46 4.55 -0.30
N GLY A 99 7.43 4.32 1.01
CA GLY A 99 7.00 3.04 1.58
C GLY A 99 5.48 2.85 1.58
N GLY A 100 4.74 3.86 1.10
CA GLY A 100 3.32 3.91 1.32
C GLY A 100 3.01 4.00 2.82
N ASP A 101 2.12 3.15 3.30
CA ASP A 101 1.73 3.12 4.71
C ASP A 101 2.71 2.30 5.59
N LYS A 102 3.81 1.79 5.01
CA LYS A 102 4.75 0.90 5.68
C LYS A 102 6.17 1.42 5.64
N ALA A 103 6.92 1.19 6.71
CA ALA A 103 8.34 1.51 6.75
C ALA A 103 9.13 0.64 5.77
N ILE A 104 10.07 1.25 5.04
CA ILE A 104 11.05 0.54 4.22
C ILE A 104 12.19 0.11 5.14
N GLN A 105 12.38 -1.20 5.29
CA GLN A 105 13.43 -1.81 6.10
C GLN A 105 14.70 -2.11 5.30
N GLY A 106 14.58 -2.20 3.96
CA GLY A 106 15.68 -2.44 3.04
C GLY A 106 15.25 -2.24 1.59
N VAL A 107 16.23 -2.01 0.70
CA VAL A 107 16.01 -1.82 -0.73
C VAL A 107 16.93 -2.77 -1.49
N SER A 108 16.34 -3.64 -2.30
CA SER A 108 17.04 -4.66 -3.07
C SER A 108 16.82 -4.47 -4.56
N VAL A 109 17.90 -4.61 -5.32
CA VAL A 109 17.96 -4.41 -6.77
C VAL A 109 18.47 -5.70 -7.41
N PRO A 110 17.59 -6.66 -7.74
CA PRO A 110 17.98 -7.82 -8.54
C PRO A 110 18.27 -7.41 -9.99
N VAL A 111 19.40 -7.90 -10.50
CA VAL A 111 19.90 -7.61 -11.85
C VAL A 111 20.36 -8.91 -12.52
N TRP A 112 20.09 -9.04 -13.81
CA TRP A 112 20.56 -10.13 -14.67
C TRP A 112 20.68 -9.63 -16.11
N THR A 113 21.46 -10.29 -16.95
CA THR A 113 21.47 -10.00 -18.40
C THR A 113 20.38 -10.77 -19.10
N SER A 114 19.78 -10.22 -20.16
CA SER A 114 18.72 -10.93 -20.90
C SER A 114 19.22 -12.18 -21.65
N LYS A 115 20.54 -12.36 -21.72
CA LYS A 115 21.18 -13.51 -22.32
C LYS A 115 20.94 -14.74 -21.46
N ASP A 116 20.52 -15.83 -22.09
CA ASP A 116 20.31 -17.13 -21.44
C ASP A 116 19.36 -17.11 -20.21
N GLY A 117 18.54 -16.07 -20.07
CA GLY A 117 17.50 -15.96 -19.03
C GLY A 117 17.98 -15.23 -17.78
N GLN A 118 17.85 -15.84 -16.61
CA GLN A 118 18.28 -15.29 -15.31
C GLN A 118 19.47 -16.06 -14.75
N ASP A 119 20.32 -16.60 -15.64
CA ASP A 119 21.39 -17.52 -15.27
C ASP A 119 22.57 -16.81 -14.56
N ASP A 120 22.60 -15.48 -14.58
CA ASP A 120 23.56 -14.57 -13.95
C ASP A 120 22.88 -13.59 -12.96
N LEU A 121 21.70 -13.96 -12.44
CA LEU A 121 20.96 -13.14 -11.49
C LEU A 121 21.75 -12.88 -10.21
N VAL A 122 21.94 -11.60 -9.87
CA VAL A 122 22.54 -11.16 -8.60
C VAL A 122 21.60 -10.17 -7.90
N TRP A 123 21.46 -10.33 -6.59
CA TRP A 123 20.68 -9.43 -5.73
C TRP A 123 21.59 -8.42 -5.06
N HIS A 124 21.49 -7.15 -5.47
CA HIS A 124 22.27 -6.08 -4.87
C HIS A 124 21.47 -5.36 -3.78
N GLN A 125 22.14 -4.98 -2.68
CA GLN A 125 21.54 -4.14 -1.63
C GLN A 125 21.88 -2.67 -1.90
N ALA A 126 20.86 -1.82 -1.98
CA ALA A 126 21.06 -0.40 -2.17
C ALA A 126 21.27 0.33 -0.84
N SER A 127 22.23 1.24 -0.84
CA SER A 127 22.56 2.05 0.33
C SER A 127 21.73 3.31 0.34
N ARG A 128 21.16 3.64 1.51
CA ARG A 128 20.39 4.86 1.69
C ARG A 128 21.31 6.09 1.65
N GLN A 129 20.92 7.10 0.89
CA GLN A 129 21.62 8.37 0.77
C GLN A 129 21.04 9.40 1.76
N SER A 130 21.75 10.53 1.94
CA SER A 130 21.35 11.58 2.89
C SER A 130 20.04 12.29 2.52
N ASP A 131 19.71 12.34 1.23
CA ASP A 131 18.47 12.93 0.69
C ASP A 131 17.27 11.97 0.75
N GLY A 132 17.47 10.76 1.27
CA GLY A 132 16.44 9.73 1.37
C GLY A 132 16.29 8.84 0.14
N SER A 133 17.03 9.10 -0.94
CA SER A 133 17.16 8.19 -2.09
C SER A 133 17.98 6.95 -1.70
N TYR A 134 18.03 5.97 -2.60
CA TYR A 134 18.92 4.81 -2.46
C TYR A 134 19.78 4.66 -3.70
N LYS A 135 21.03 4.22 -3.53
CA LYS A 135 21.96 4.03 -4.63
C LYS A 135 22.75 2.74 -4.49
N VAL A 136 23.01 2.09 -5.63
CA VAL A 136 23.88 0.91 -5.72
C VAL A 136 24.66 0.92 -7.02
N ARG A 137 25.90 0.45 -6.97
CA ARG A 137 26.75 0.22 -8.14
C ARG A 137 26.57 -1.23 -8.58
N ILE A 138 26.33 -1.43 -9.88
CA ILE A 138 26.30 -2.73 -10.52
C ILE A 138 27.57 -2.85 -11.35
N ASN A 139 28.35 -3.91 -11.13
CA ASN A 139 29.54 -4.18 -11.91
C ASN A 139 29.25 -5.27 -12.93
N VAL A 140 29.67 -5.05 -14.18
CA VAL A 140 29.53 -6.04 -15.27
C VAL A 140 30.23 -7.36 -14.91
N SER A 141 31.30 -7.31 -14.11
CA SER A 141 31.99 -8.50 -13.59
C SER A 141 31.14 -9.41 -12.71
N ASP A 142 30.10 -8.87 -12.07
CA ASP A 142 29.18 -9.64 -11.22
C ASP A 142 28.21 -10.48 -12.08
N HIS A 143 28.11 -10.15 -13.38
CA HIS A 143 27.20 -10.73 -14.35
C HIS A 143 27.97 -11.35 -15.52
N LYS A 144 28.94 -12.23 -15.19
CA LYS A 144 29.77 -13.00 -16.14
C LYS A 144 30.54 -12.14 -17.18
N ALA A 145 30.67 -10.84 -16.93
CA ALA A 145 31.21 -9.88 -17.88
C ALA A 145 30.46 -9.84 -19.23
N GLU A 146 29.16 -10.13 -19.20
CA GLU A 146 28.34 -10.18 -20.40
C GLU A 146 27.96 -8.79 -20.90
N ALA A 147 27.98 -8.63 -22.22
CA ALA A 147 27.48 -7.44 -22.91
C ALA A 147 26.05 -7.68 -23.38
N GLY A 148 25.27 -6.61 -23.49
CA GLY A 148 23.88 -6.67 -23.92
C GLY A 148 22.96 -6.00 -22.93
N GLU A 149 21.69 -6.38 -22.96
CA GLU A 149 20.67 -5.76 -22.12
C GLU A 149 20.71 -6.32 -20.69
N TYR A 150 20.80 -5.43 -19.72
CA TYR A 150 20.67 -5.72 -18.29
C TYR A 150 19.24 -5.39 -17.85
N ILE A 151 18.57 -6.36 -17.23
CA ILE A 151 17.26 -6.17 -16.61
C ILE A 151 17.46 -5.80 -15.14
N VAL A 152 16.82 -4.73 -14.70
CA VAL A 152 16.94 -4.16 -13.35
C VAL A 152 15.58 -4.09 -12.72
N HIS A 153 15.39 -4.77 -11.60
CA HIS A 153 14.15 -4.74 -10.82
C HIS A 153 14.37 -4.01 -9.49
N LEU A 154 13.28 -3.57 -8.86
CA LEU A 154 13.29 -2.90 -7.57
C LEU A 154 12.32 -3.57 -6.59
N TYR A 155 12.84 -3.93 -5.42
CA TYR A 155 12.07 -4.46 -4.30
C TYR A 155 12.35 -3.67 -3.03
N TYR A 156 11.30 -3.41 -2.26
CA TYR A 156 11.42 -2.95 -0.87
C TYR A 156 11.16 -4.10 0.08
N VAL A 157 11.87 -4.12 1.21
CA VAL A 157 11.57 -4.99 2.35
C VAL A 157 10.64 -4.22 3.29
N GLN A 158 9.42 -4.71 3.47
CA GLN A 158 8.41 -4.12 4.34
C GLN A 158 7.77 -5.24 5.19
N ASP A 159 7.72 -5.06 6.51
CA ASP A 159 7.26 -6.08 7.46
C ASP A 159 7.95 -7.45 7.26
N GLY A 160 9.26 -7.45 6.96
CA GLY A 160 10.02 -8.66 6.67
C GLY A 160 9.69 -9.36 5.34
N LYS A 161 8.91 -8.73 4.45
CA LYS A 161 8.54 -9.28 3.13
C LYS A 161 9.07 -8.42 1.99
N MET A 162 9.44 -9.06 0.88
CA MET A 162 9.81 -8.35 -0.35
C MET A 162 8.56 -7.94 -1.13
N VAL A 163 8.49 -6.66 -1.47
CA VAL A 163 7.41 -6.05 -2.27
C VAL A 163 8.00 -5.49 -3.55
N GLY A 164 7.54 -5.99 -4.70
CA GLY A 164 7.98 -5.51 -6.02
C GLY A 164 7.43 -4.12 -6.32
N ILE A 165 8.32 -3.21 -6.71
CA ILE A 165 8.00 -1.80 -6.95
C ILE A 165 7.93 -1.51 -8.46
N GLY A 166 8.88 -2.06 -9.22
CA GLY A 166 8.97 -1.87 -10.66
C GLY A 166 10.24 -2.46 -11.23
N GLY A 167 10.47 -2.23 -12.53
CA GLY A 167 11.67 -2.64 -13.23
C GLY A 167 11.91 -1.79 -14.48
N THR A 168 13.14 -1.85 -14.98
CA THR A 168 13.62 -1.20 -16.20
C THR A 168 14.72 -2.07 -16.83
N SER A 169 15.23 -1.68 -18.00
CA SER A 169 16.44 -2.25 -18.58
C SER A 169 17.42 -1.17 -19.02
N THR A 170 18.67 -1.58 -19.29
CA THR A 170 19.74 -0.73 -19.85
C THR A 170 20.70 -1.56 -20.70
N THR A 171 21.53 -0.94 -21.56
CA THR A 171 22.47 -1.60 -22.48
C THR A 171 23.75 -0.80 -22.62
#